data_AF-J3JR35-F1
#
_entry.id   AF-J3JR35-F1
#
_cell.length_a   1.000
_cell.length_b   1.000
_cell.length_c   1.000
_cell.angle_alpha   90.00
_cell.angle_beta   90.00
_cell.angle_gamma   90.00
#
_symmetry.space_group_name_H-M   'P 1'
#
loop_
_entity.id
_entity.type
_entity.pdbx_description
1 polymer ?
#
loop_
_entity_poly.entity_id
_entity_poly.type
_entity_poly.pdbx_seq_one_letter_code
_entity_poly.pdbx_strand_id
1 'polypeptide(L)'
;MLTNVSFLLFFMSLILIFVQGVHFLSVLLVMELMTLSLFFMCVSFMGAGGSFSASSFALVFLVFGVYEAANGLGLLVSRTRSTGVDRLSSLFVLSF
;
A
#
# COMPACT_ATOMS: atom_id res chain seq x y z
N MET A 1 15.07 2.66 17.26
CA MET A 1 14.55 1.27 17.19
C MET A 1 13.35 1.20 16.25
N LEU A 2 12.26 1.93 16.51
CA LEU A 2 11.07 1.94 15.63
C LEU A 2 11.40 2.31 14.17
N THR A 3 12.24 3.33 13.96
CA THR A 3 12.74 3.74 12.63
C THR A 3 13.40 2.60 11.85
N ASN A 4 14.30 1.85 12.49
CA ASN A 4 15.03 0.76 11.83
C ASN A 4 14.08 -0.37 11.43
N VAL A 5 13.08 -0.66 12.28
CA VAL A 5 12.04 -1.65 11.98
C VAL A 5 11.16 -1.18 10.81
N SER A 6 10.76 0.10 10.77
CA SER A 6 9.96 0.62 9.66
C SER A 6 10.71 0.60 8.32
N PHE A 7 12.02 0.90 8.33
CA PHE A 7 12.87 0.75 7.14
C PHE A 7 12.93 -0.71 6.65
N LEU A 8 13.15 -1.66 7.55
CA LEU A 8 13.18 -3.08 7.18
C LEU A 8 11.84 -3.54 6.61
N LEU A 9 10.73 -3.15 7.24
CA LEU A 9 9.38 -3.45 6.74
C LEU A 9 9.14 -2.89 5.34
N PHE A 10 9.62 -1.67 5.05
CA PHE A 10 9.49 -1.05 3.74
C PHE A 10 10.28 -1.79 2.65
N PHE A 11 11.52 -2.20 2.95
CA PHE A 11 12.30 -2.99 1.99
C PHE A 11 11.70 -4.39 1.77
N MET A 12 11.18 -5.02 2.82
CA MET A 12 10.51 -6.32 2.70
C MET A 12 9.22 -6.22 1.89
N SER A 13 8.41 -5.17 2.09
CA SER A 13 7.19 -4.96 1.30
C SER A 13 7.49 -4.66 -0.17
N LEU A 14 8.53 -3.89 -0.46
CA LEU A 14 9.04 -3.70 -1.82
C LEU A 14 9.42 -5.02 -2.48
N ILE A 15 10.10 -5.93 -1.77
CA ILE A 15 10.46 -7.24 -2.32
C ILE A 15 9.19 -8.10 -2.51
N LEU A 16 8.29 -8.10 -1.54
CA LEU A 16 7.04 -8.88 -1.59
C LEU A 16 6.18 -8.50 -2.80
N ILE A 17 6.15 -7.22 -3.18
CA ILE A 17 5.29 -6.76 -4.27
C ILE A 17 5.66 -7.37 -5.62
N PHE A 18 6.96 -7.60 -5.85
CA PHE A 18 7.44 -8.25 -7.07
C PHE A 18 7.19 -9.77 -7.05
N VAL A 19 7.06 -10.37 -5.86
CA VAL A 19 6.85 -11.81 -5.69
C VAL A 19 5.35 -12.17 -5.75
N GLN A 20 4.49 -11.32 -5.19
CA GLN A 20 3.04 -11.53 -5.20
C GLN A 20 2.38 -11.09 -6.51
N GLY A 21 2.70 -11.81 -7.58
CA GLY A 21 2.14 -11.58 -8.93
C GLY A 21 0.92 -12.44 -9.28
N VAL A 22 0.34 -13.20 -8.35
CA VAL A 22 -0.74 -14.16 -8.67
C VAL A 22 -2.13 -13.58 -8.40
N HIS A 23 -2.37 -13.03 -7.20
CA HIS A 23 -3.68 -12.53 -6.79
C HIS A 23 -3.65 -11.01 -6.60
N PHE A 24 -4.60 -10.32 -7.23
CA PHE A 24 -4.71 -8.85 -7.12
C PHE A 24 -4.90 -8.39 -5.66
N LEU A 25 -5.65 -9.15 -4.85
CA LEU A 25 -5.84 -8.87 -3.42
C LEU A 25 -4.52 -8.89 -2.63
N SER A 26 -3.62 -9.84 -2.93
CA SER A 26 -2.31 -9.88 -2.25
C SER A 26 -1.45 -8.67 -2.57
N VAL A 27 -1.53 -8.14 -3.80
CA VAL A 27 -0.82 -6.90 -4.16
C VAL A 27 -1.36 -5.70 -3.38
N LEU A 28 -2.70 -5.58 -3.26
CA LEU A 28 -3.31 -4.50 -2.49
C LEU A 28 -2.87 -4.53 -1.02
N LEU A 29 -2.82 -5.70 -0.41
CA LEU A 29 -2.40 -5.85 0.98
C LEU A 29 -0.92 -5.47 1.16
N VAL A 30 -0.05 -5.84 0.22
CA VAL A 30 1.36 -5.42 0.24
C VAL A 30 1.51 -3.91 0.07
N MET A 31 0.71 -3.29 -0.80
CA MET A 31 0.67 -1.82 -0.96
C MET A 31 0.24 -1.13 0.34
N GLU A 32 -0.77 -1.65 1.04
CA GLU A 32 -1.19 -1.13 2.35
C GLU A 32 -0.07 -1.27 3.39
N LEU A 33 0.64 -2.41 3.40
CA LEU A 33 1.79 -2.62 4.27
C LEU A 33 2.93 -1.62 3.98
N MET A 34 3.13 -1.27 2.71
CA MET A 34 4.09 -0.25 2.28
C MET A 34 3.69 1.15 2.77
N THR A 35 2.44 1.59 2.58
CA THR A 35 1.97 2.91 3.05
C THR A 35 2.03 3.03 4.57
N LEU A 36 1.72 1.95 5.29
CA LEU A 36 1.75 1.92 6.75
C LEU A 36 3.19 1.97 7.29
N SER A 37 4.16 1.32 6.62
CA SER A 37 5.58 1.45 6.97
C SER A 37 6.12 2.87 6.77
N LEU A 38 5.69 3.56 5.72
CA LEU A 38 6.02 4.97 5.47
C LEU A 38 5.37 5.89 6.52
N PHE A 39 4.13 5.60 6.92
CA PHE A 39 3.47 6.34 8.00
C PHE A 39 4.25 6.23 9.32
N PHE A 40 4.65 5.01 9.71
CA PHE A 40 5.48 4.83 10.90
C PHE A 40 6.83 5.54 10.80
N MET A 41 7.44 5.56 9.61
CA MET A 41 8.66 6.30 9.37
C MET A 41 8.44 7.80 9.59
N CYS A 42 7.38 8.41 9.03
CA CYS A 42 7.01 9.81 9.27
C CYS A 42 6.79 10.11 10.76
N VAL A 43 5.99 9.29 11.46
CA VAL A 43 5.70 9.50 12.89
C VAL A 43 6.98 9.40 13.73
N SER A 44 7.84 8.43 13.42
CA SER A 44 9.11 8.23 14.13
C SER A 44 10.10 9.39 13.93
N PHE A 45 10.07 10.02 12.76
CA PHE A 45 10.92 11.17 12.43
C PHE A 45 10.45 12.46 13.12
N MET A 46 9.15 12.59 13.41
CA MET A 46 8.60 13.75 14.10
C MET A 46 8.90 13.77 15.60
N GLY A 47 9.05 12.60 16.22
CA GLY A 47 9.40 12.47 17.64
C GLY A 47 8.38 13.13 18.60
N ALA A 48 8.71 13.12 19.89
CA ALA A 48 7.84 13.67 20.95
C ALA A 48 7.70 15.21 20.94
N GLY A 49 8.44 15.91 20.07
CA GLY A 49 8.44 17.38 19.94
C GLY A 49 7.93 17.89 18.60
N GLY A 50 7.31 17.03 17.78
CA GLY A 50 6.83 17.39 16.45
C GLY A 50 5.79 18.51 16.47
N SER A 51 5.95 19.50 15.59
CA SER A 51 4.97 20.58 15.42
C SER A 51 3.61 20.00 14.99
N PHE A 52 2.52 20.64 15.41
CA PHE A 52 1.14 20.26 15.03
C PHE A 52 0.93 20.15 13.50
N SER A 53 1.66 20.94 12.73
CA SER A 53 1.65 20.90 11.26
C SER A 53 2.17 19.56 10.70
N ALA A 54 3.15 18.99 11.37
CA ALA A 54 3.84 17.79 10.93
C ALA A 54 2.93 16.56 11.18
N SER A 55 2.33 16.45 12.36
CA SER A 55 1.36 15.38 12.65
C SER A 55 0.13 15.44 11.73
N SER A 56 -0.32 16.66 11.39
CA SER A 56 -1.41 16.87 10.43
C SER A 56 -1.05 16.34 9.04
N PHE A 57 0.19 16.55 8.58
CA PHE A 57 0.67 16.01 7.30
C PHE A 57 0.67 14.47 7.30
N ALA A 58 1.15 13.84 8.36
CA ALA A 58 1.16 12.37 8.47
C ALA A 58 -0.25 11.76 8.42
N LEU A 59 -1.24 12.43 9.02
CA LEU A 59 -2.64 12.01 8.95
C LEU A 59 -3.23 12.17 7.55
N VAL A 60 -2.96 13.30 6.88
CA VAL A 60 -3.40 13.51 5.49
C VAL A 60 -2.79 12.45 4.57
N PHE A 61 -1.50 12.15 4.73
CA PHE A 61 -0.82 11.07 4.01
C PHE A 61 -1.52 9.71 4.20
N LEU A 62 -1.90 9.37 5.43
CA LEU A 62 -2.62 8.13 5.74
C LEU A 62 -3.97 8.08 5.01
N VAL A 63 -4.74 9.17 5.03
CA VAL A 63 -6.05 9.22 4.34
C VAL A 63 -5.91 9.00 2.84
N PHE A 64 -4.89 9.58 2.19
CA PHE A 64 -4.63 9.32 0.78
C PHE A 64 -4.25 7.85 0.51
N GLY A 65 -3.46 7.22 1.38
CA GLY A 65 -3.12 5.80 1.27
C GLY A 65 -4.35 4.89 1.35
N VAL A 66 -5.28 5.16 2.28
CA VAL A 66 -6.53 4.41 2.40
C VAL A 66 -7.44 4.64 1.19
N TYR A 67 -7.46 5.86 0.64
CA TYR A 67 -8.23 6.17 -0.56
C TYR A 67 -7.74 5.39 -1.79
N GLU A 68 -6.43 5.27 -1.97
CA GLU A 68 -5.84 4.47 -3.04
C GLU A 68 -6.19 2.98 -2.88
N ALA A 69 -6.11 2.43 -1.67
CA ALA A 69 -6.52 1.06 -1.38
C ALA A 69 -8.01 0.82 -1.66
N ALA A 70 -8.89 1.77 -1.30
CA ALA A 70 -10.33 1.68 -1.55
C ALA A 70 -10.65 1.67 -3.06
N ASN A 71 -10.01 2.54 -3.84
CA ASN A 71 -10.12 2.53 -5.29
C ASN A 71 -9.58 1.23 -5.90
N GLY A 72 -8.47 0.70 -5.38
CA GLY A 72 -7.92 -0.60 -5.75
C GLY A 72 -8.92 -1.74 -5.52
N LEU A 73 -9.57 -1.79 -4.36
CA LEU A 73 -10.64 -2.75 -4.08
C LEU A 73 -11.85 -2.59 -5.01
N GLY A 74 -12.23 -1.36 -5.35
CA GLY A 74 -13.27 -1.09 -6.34
C GLY A 74 -12.95 -1.72 -7.71
N LEU A 75 -11.69 -1.60 -8.16
CA LEU A 75 -11.21 -2.25 -9.37
C LEU A 75 -11.25 -3.77 -9.26
N LEU A 76 -10.85 -4.34 -8.12
CA LEU A 76 -10.94 -5.79 -7.84
C LEU A 76 -12.39 -6.28 -8.02
N VAL A 77 -13.36 -5.60 -7.41
CA VAL A 77 -14.79 -5.96 -7.52
C VAL A 77 -15.31 -5.84 -8.96
N SER A 78 -14.86 -4.85 -9.71
CA SER A 78 -15.24 -4.75 -11.13
C SER A 78 -14.72 -5.94 -11.95
N ARG A 79 -13.52 -6.43 -11.63
CA ARG A 79 -12.87 -7.55 -12.31
C ARG A 79 -13.47 -8.91 -11.95
N THR A 80 -13.78 -9.14 -10.68
CA THR A 80 -14.47 -10.37 -10.26
C THR A 80 -15.80 -10.53 -10.99
N ARG A 81 -16.54 -9.42 -11.19
CA ARG A 81 -17.80 -9.44 -11.95
C ARG A 81 -17.64 -9.68 -13.46
N SER A 82 -16.52 -9.25 -14.07
CA SER A 82 -16.33 -9.39 -15.53
C SER A 82 -15.72 -10.74 -15.94
N THR A 83 -14.76 -11.26 -15.18
CA THR A 83 -13.95 -12.42 -15.59
C THR A 83 -14.00 -13.59 -14.61
N GLY A 84 -14.62 -13.43 -13.43
CA GLY A 84 -14.80 -14.49 -12.44
C GLY A 84 -13.50 -15.05 -11.81
N VAL A 85 -12.33 -14.53 -12.18
CA VAL A 85 -11.02 -15.03 -11.77
C VAL A 85 -10.11 -13.87 -11.35
N ASP A 86 -9.54 -13.95 -10.15
CA ASP A 86 -8.70 -12.91 -9.50
C ASP A 86 -7.24 -12.88 -9.94
N ARG A 87 -6.92 -13.51 -11.08
CA ARG A 87 -5.53 -13.64 -11.55
C ARG A 87 -5.08 -12.40 -12.31
N LEU A 88 -3.91 -11.89 -11.93
CA LEU A 88 -3.27 -10.73 -12.56
C LEU A 88 -2.90 -10.97 -14.04
N SER A 89 -2.71 -12.23 -14.45
CA SER A 89 -2.33 -12.59 -15.83
C SER A 89 -3.37 -12.22 -16.89
N SER A 90 -4.64 -11.99 -16.53
CA SER A 90 -5.69 -11.56 -17.46
C SER A 90 -5.84 -10.03 -17.56
N LEU A 91 -4.97 -9.25 -16.91
CA LEU A 91 -4.98 -7.78 -17.01
C LEU A 91 -4.56 -7.30 -18.40
N PHE A 92 -3.66 -8.02 -19.08
CA PHE A 92 -3.16 -7.68 -20.41
C PHE A 92 -4.08 -8.20 -21.53
N VAL A 93 -5.37 -7.86 -21.50
CA VAL A 93 -6.23 -7.99 -22.70
C VAL A 93 -5.87 -6.91 -23.75
N LEU A 94 -5.10 -5.89 -23.35
CA LEU A 94 -4.63 -4.80 -24.21
C LEU A 94 -3.26 -5.05 -24.87
N SER A 95 -2.64 -6.24 -24.70
CA SER A 95 -1.56 -6.63 -25.60
C SER A 95 -2.17 -7.07 -26.92
N PHE A 96 -2.24 -6.14 -27.88
CA PHE A 96 -2.49 -6.45 -29.29
C PHE A 96 -1.33 -7.23 -29.88
#